data_AF-A0A964XI85-F1
#
_entry.id   AF-A0A964XI85-F1
#
_cell.length_a   1.000
_cell.length_b   1.000
_cell.length_c   1.000
_cell.angle_alpha   90.00
_cell.angle_beta   90.00
_cell.angle_gamma   90.00
#
_symmetry.space_group_name_H-M   'P 1'
#
loop_
_entity.id
_entity.type
_entity.pdbx_description
1 polymer ?
#
loop_
_entity_poly.entity_id
_entity_poly.type
_entity_poly.pdbx_seq_one_letter_code
_entity_poly.pdbx_strand_id
1 'polypeptide(L)' 'MMGWGGWWFGPVMMLVVLAVLVLAIIGLWRLFSGPRSASGGSDASLEILRERFARGEIDEQEFEARKKALTR' A
#
# COMPACT_ATOMS: atom_id res chain seq x y z
N MET A 1 25.88 -5.48 -42.71
CA MET A 1 26.40 -5.75 -41.36
C MET A 1 25.21 -5.88 -40.41
N MET A 2 24.55 -7.04 -40.36
CA MET A 2 23.47 -7.30 -39.38
C MET A 2 24.11 -7.77 -38.07
N GLY A 3 24.69 -6.82 -37.34
CA GLY A 3 25.41 -7.09 -36.10
C GLY A 3 24.47 -7.07 -34.90
N TRP A 4 24.35 -8.22 -34.23
CA TRP A 4 24.14 -8.41 -32.78
C TRP A 4 23.00 -7.71 -32.04
N GLY A 5 22.21 -6.84 -32.68
CA GLY A 5 21.11 -6.12 -32.03
C GLY A 5 19.89 -7.00 -31.77
N GLY A 6 19.62 -8.00 -32.63
CA GLY A 6 18.38 -8.80 -32.57
C GLY A 6 18.36 -9.91 -31.50
N TRP A 7 19.52 -10.42 -31.08
CA TRP A 7 19.60 -11.56 -30.16
C TRP A 7 19.31 -11.18 -28.70
N TRP A 8 19.71 -9.97 -28.28
CA TRP A 8 19.37 -9.43 -26.95
C TRP A 8 18.05 -8.65 -26.93
N PHE A 9 17.59 -8.14 -28.07
CA PHE A 9 16.37 -7.30 -28.11
C PHE A 9 15.12 -8.05 -27.64
N GLY A 10 14.95 -9.31 -28.04
CA GLY A 10 13.77 -10.11 -27.69
C GLY A 10 13.62 -10.33 -26.18
N PRO A 11 14.62 -10.94 -25.50
CA PRO A 11 14.56 -11.18 -24.06
C PRO A 11 14.48 -9.90 -23.24
N VAL A 12 15.21 -8.84 -23.65
CA VAL A 12 15.21 -7.56 -22.94
C VAL A 12 13.85 -6.88 -23.04
N MET A 13 13.22 -6.85 -24.22
CA MET A 13 11.86 -6.31 -24.37
C MET A 13 10.85 -7.05 -23.48
N MET A 14 10.94 -8.37 -23.39
CA MET A 14 10.07 -9.17 -22.52
C MET A 14 10.23 -8.77 -21.04
N LEU A 15 11.47 -8.58 -20.58
CA LEU A 15 11.76 -8.14 -19.22
C LEU A 15 11.24 -6.72 -18.95
N VAL A 16 11.35 -5.81 -19.92
CA VAL A 16 10.80 -4.45 -19.80
C VAL A 16 9.28 -4.49 -19.66
N VAL A 17 8.60 -5.29 -20.49
CA VAL A 17 7.13 -5.46 -20.40
C VAL A 17 6.74 -6.02 -19.03
N LEU A 18 7.47 -7.02 -18.53
CA LEU A 18 7.23 -7.59 -17.21
C LEU A 18 7.46 -6.58 -16.08
N ALA A 19 8.54 -5.79 -16.15
CA ALA A 19 8.81 -4.73 -15.20
C ALA A 19 7.71 -3.66 -15.19
N VAL A 20 7.23 -3.25 -16.37
CA VAL A 20 6.10 -2.32 -16.49
C VAL A 20 4.82 -2.91 -15.88
N LEU A 21 4.54 -4.19 -16.12
CA LEU A 21 3.38 -4.86 -15.54
C LEU A 21 3.44 -4.87 -14.01
N VAL A 22 4.60 -5.20 -13.44
CA VAL A 22 4.84 -5.18 -11.99
C VAL A 22 4.66 -3.77 -11.43
N LEU A 23 5.26 -2.76 -12.07
CA LEU A 23 5.10 -1.35 -11.67
C LEU A 23 3.65 -0.88 -11.76
N ALA A 24 2.89 -1.34 -12.76
CA ALA A 24 1.48 -1.02 -12.89
C ALA A 24 0.65 -1.64 -11.75
N ILE A 25 0.93 -2.89 -11.38
CA ILE A 25 0.27 -3.55 -10.24
C ILE A 25 0.61 -2.82 -8.93
N ILE A 26 1.89 -2.51 -8.70
CA ILE A 26 2.34 -1.77 -7.51
C ILE A 26 1.71 -0.37 -7.48
N GLY A 27 1.66 0.32 -8.62
CA GLY A 27 1.05 1.64 -8.74
C GLY A 27 -0.45 1.60 -8.44
N LEU A 28 -1.17 0.61 -8.98
CA LEU A 28 -2.59 0.40 -8.72
C LEU A 28 -2.83 0.12 -7.23
N TRP A 29 -2.04 -0.78 -6.64
CA TRP A 29 -2.10 -1.06 -5.21
C TRP A 29 -1.78 0.17 -4.36
N ARG A 30 -0.85 1.04 -4.79
CA ARG A 30 -0.49 2.26 -4.08
C ARG A 30 -1.54 3.36 -4.20
N LEU A 31 -2.31 3.39 -5.29
CA LEU A 31 -3.49 4.25 -5.43
C LEU A 31 -4.65 3.75 -4.56
N PHE A 32 -4.95 2.44 -4.56
CA PHE A 32 -6.04 1.88 -3.77
C PHE A 32 -5.72 1.73 -2.28
N SER A 33 -4.46 1.50 -1.92
CA SER A 33 -4.01 1.45 -0.52
C SER A 33 -3.78 2.84 0.07
N GLY A 34 -3.98 3.90 -0.73
CA GLY A 34 -3.54 5.25 -0.42
C GLY A 34 -2.04 5.31 -0.10
N PRO A 35 -1.47 6.51 0.09
CA PRO A 35 -0.34 6.58 0.98
C PRO A 35 -0.85 6.12 2.35
N ARG A 36 -0.56 4.86 2.73
CA ARG A 36 -0.24 4.60 4.15
C ARG A 36 0.96 5.48 4.42
N SER A 37 0.67 6.72 4.77
CA SER A 37 1.65 7.71 5.13
C SER A 37 2.52 7.02 6.16
N ALA A 38 3.78 6.79 5.80
CA ALA A 38 4.82 6.37 6.73
C ALA A 38 5.13 7.49 7.75
N SER A 39 4.13 8.30 8.12
CA SER A 39 4.20 9.46 9.00
C SER A 39 3.23 9.39 10.18
N GLY A 40 2.50 8.30 10.39
CA GLY A 40 1.40 8.29 11.37
C GLY A 40 1.22 6.95 12.07
N GLY A 41 2.10 6.62 13.02
CA GLY A 41 1.84 5.53 13.96
C GLY A 41 0.52 5.73 14.74
N SER A 42 0.05 6.98 14.87
CA SER A 42 -1.23 7.38 15.44
C SER A 42 -2.42 7.13 14.49
N ASP A 43 -2.32 7.46 13.21
CA ASP A 43 -3.45 7.31 12.26
C ASP A 43 -3.74 5.84 11.95
N ALA A 44 -2.69 5.02 11.76
CA ALA A 44 -2.88 3.58 11.53
C ALA A 44 -3.49 2.88 12.75
N SER A 45 -3.14 3.31 13.96
CA SER A 45 -3.69 2.75 15.19
C SER A 45 -5.11 3.24 15.48
N LEU A 46 -5.46 4.48 15.10
CA LEU A 46 -6.84 4.99 15.11
C LEU A 46 -7.74 4.29 14.07
N GLU A 47 -7.22 3.96 12.89
CA GLU A 47 -7.96 3.24 11.84
C GLU A 47 -8.33 1.82 12.29
N ILE A 48 -7.38 1.09 12.88
CA ILE A 48 -7.62 -0.24 13.48
C ILE A 48 -8.64 -0.14 14.62
N LEU A 49 -8.56 0.92 15.44
CA LEU A 49 -9.50 1.15 16.53
C LEU A 49 -10.93 1.35 16.01
N ARG A 50 -11.08 2.13 14.93
CA ARG A 50 -12.37 2.41 14.29
C ARG A 50 -12.98 1.16 13.66
N GLU A 51 -12.16 0.30 13.07
CA GLU A 51 -12.61 -0.98 12.51
C GLU A 51 -13.16 -1.91 13.60
N ARG A 52 -12.50 -2.00 14.75
CA ARG A 52 -12.99 -2.81 15.89
C ARG A 52 -14.27 -2.27 16.51
N PHE A 53 -14.41 -0.94 16.56
CA PHE A 53 -15.66 -0.31 17.00
C PHE A 53 -16.81 -0.61 16.02
N ALA A 54 -16.55 -0.54 14.71
CA ALA A 54 -17.55 -0.88 13.70
C ALA A 54 -17.94 -2.37 13.72
N ARG A 55 -17.03 -3.25 14.12
CA ARG A 55 -17.29 -4.68 14.36
C ARG A 55 -18.02 -4.95 15.68
N GLY A 56 -18.18 -3.94 16.55
CA GLY A 56 -18.79 -4.08 17.88
C GLY A 56 -17.92 -4.83 18.88
N GLU A 57 -16.62 -4.98 18.63
CA GLU A 57 -15.68 -5.64 19.53
C GLU A 57 -15.28 -4.76 20.73
N ILE A 58 -15.47 -3.44 20.61
CA ILE A 58 -15.19 -2.44 21.65
C ILE A 58 -16.38 -1.49 21.77
N ASP A 59 -16.67 -1.07 23.00
CA ASP A 59 -17.75 -0.13 23.32
C ASP A 59 -17.30 1.33 23.14
N GLU A 60 -18.25 2.26 23.03
CA GLU A 60 -17.99 3.69 22.82
C GLU A 60 -17.09 4.30 23.91
N GLN A 61 -17.26 3.87 25.16
CA GLN A 61 -16.43 4.32 26.28
C GLN A 61 -14.96 3.90 26.11
N GLU A 62 -14.72 2.69 25.61
CA GLU A 62 -13.38 2.16 25.39
C GLU A 62 -12.72 2.80 24.16
N PHE A 63 -13.51 3.08 23.12
CA PHE A 63 -13.06 3.81 21.95
C PHE A 63 -12.57 5.22 22.30
N GLU A 64 -13.35 6.00 23.05
CA GLU A 64 -13.00 7.37 23.44
C GLU A 64 -11.77 7.42 24.37
N ALA A 65 -11.63 6.47 25.30
CA ALA A 65 -10.46 6.37 26.17
C ALA A 65 -9.17 6.13 25.36
N ARG A 66 -9.20 5.20 24.41
CA ARG A 66 -8.05 4.85 23.58
C ARG A 66 -7.73 5.94 22.56
N LYS A 67 -8.74 6.54 21.94
CA LYS A 67 -8.57 7.69 21.02
C LYS A 67 -7.87 8.87 21.69
N LYS A 68 -8.23 9.20 22.94
CA LYS A 68 -7.54 10.24 23.73
C LYS A 68 -6.10 9.88 24.07
N ALA A 69 -5.82 8.61 24.33
CA ALA A 69 -4.46 8.13 24.58
C ALA A 69 -3.56 8.18 23.32
N LEU A 70 -4.14 7.97 22.13
CA LEU A 70 -3.42 7.99 20.85
C LEU A 70 -3.21 9.42 20.28
N THR A 71 -4.02 10.39 20.72
CA THR A 71 -3.96 11.79 20.25
C THR A 71 -3.07 12.69 21.13
N ARG A 72 -2.57 12.16 22.26
CA ARG A 72 -1.71 12.87 23.22
C ARG A 72 -0.24 12.61 22.95
#